data_AF-Q5P988-F1
#
_entry.id   AF-Q5P988-F1
#
_cell.length_a   1.000
_cell.length_b   1.000
_cell.length_c   1.000
_cell.angle_alpha   90.00
_cell.angle_beta   90.00
_cell.angle_gamma   90.00
#
_symmetry.space_group_name_H-M   'P 1'
#
loop_
_entity.id
_entity.type
_entity.pdbx_description
1 polymer ?
#
loop_
_entity_poly.entity_id
_entity_poly.type
_entity_poly.pdbx_seq_one_letter_code
_entity_poly.pdbx_strand_id
1 'polypeptide(L)'
;MNRNPILLACESVGGQATLARALGVTPAAVSQWVTGVRPIPAERCPAIERATAGAVRCEELRPDVDWGYLRGTGDVESETTLPAFVPTPVDVAERTYVEPVHDDRRAVERRDGDRRVRSEQRRKDRRAVDRRDGRA
;
A
#
# COMPACT_ATOMS: atom_id res chain seq x y z
N MET A 1 23.05 6.51 -17.04
CA MET A 1 22.50 6.68 -15.67
C MET A 1 21.07 6.18 -15.70
N ASN A 2 20.79 5.01 -15.10
CA ASN A 2 19.43 4.48 -15.03
C ASN A 2 18.67 5.28 -13.96
N ARG A 3 17.87 6.26 -14.41
CA ARG A 3 17.06 7.10 -13.52
C ARG A 3 15.91 6.27 -12.98
N ASN A 4 15.92 5.98 -11.68
CA ASN A 4 14.83 5.24 -11.04
C ASN A 4 13.72 6.22 -10.64
N PRO A 5 12.53 6.15 -11.27
CA PRO A 5 11.46 7.14 -11.05
C PRO A 5 10.91 7.10 -9.62
N ILE A 6 10.95 5.96 -8.94
CA ILE A 6 10.54 5.87 -7.54
C ILE A 6 11.50 6.61 -6.61
N LEU A 7 12.81 6.58 -6.88
CA LEU A 7 13.76 7.34 -6.07
C LEU A 7 13.51 8.85 -6.23
N LEU A 8 13.22 9.32 -7.45
CA LEU A 8 12.84 10.70 -7.69
C LEU A 8 11.57 11.07 -6.91
N ALA A 9 10.54 10.21 -6.95
CA ALA A 9 9.31 10.41 -6.18
C ALA A 9 9.59 10.52 -4.67
N CYS A 10 10.50 9.69 -4.15
CA CYS A 10 10.90 9.76 -2.76
C CYS A 10 11.60 11.09 -2.45
N GLU A 11 12.52 11.55 -3.30
CA GLU A 11 13.21 12.82 -3.11
C GLU A 11 12.26 14.02 -3.13
N SER A 12 11.33 14.06 -4.08
CA SER A 12 10.33 15.14 -4.19
C SER A 12 9.45 15.27 -2.94
N VAL A 13 9.14 14.17 -2.27
CA VAL A 13 8.26 14.14 -1.08
C VAL A 13 9.05 14.25 0.24
N GLY A 14 10.39 14.27 0.20
CA GLY A 14 11.24 14.35 1.40
C GLY A 14 11.56 12.99 2.03
N GLY A 15 11.57 11.93 1.24
CA GLY A 15 12.12 10.61 1.57
C GLY A 15 11.12 9.45 1.49
N GLN A 16 11.65 8.22 1.47
CA GLN A 16 10.86 6.98 1.37
C GLN A 16 9.82 6.84 2.51
N ALA A 17 10.18 7.25 3.73
CA ALA A 17 9.27 7.17 4.89
C ALA A 17 8.11 8.18 4.79
N THR A 18 8.34 9.35 4.21
CA THR A 18 7.30 10.36 4.00
C THR A 18 6.36 9.94 2.88
N LEU A 19 6.93 9.41 1.79
CA LEU A 19 6.14 8.83 0.70
C LEU A 19 5.26 7.66 1.19
N ALA A 20 5.82 6.76 2.01
CA ALA A 20 5.06 5.64 2.59
C ALA A 20 3.86 6.11 3.42
N ARG A 21 4.06 7.15 4.25
CA ARG A 21 3.00 7.77 5.06
C ARG A 21 1.94 8.42 4.18
N ALA A 22 2.35 9.18 3.16
CA ALA A 22 1.43 9.84 2.23
C ALA A 22 0.54 8.83 1.46
N LEU A 23 1.10 7.66 1.13
CA LEU A 23 0.40 6.61 0.39
C LEU A 23 -0.37 5.62 1.29
N GLY A 24 -0.22 5.71 2.62
CA GLY A 24 -0.78 4.75 3.57
C GLY A 24 -0.21 3.33 3.41
N VAL A 25 1.04 3.21 2.97
CA VAL A 25 1.72 1.91 2.77
C VAL A 25 2.85 1.73 3.78
N THR A 26 3.33 0.48 3.91
CA THR A 26 4.49 0.22 4.77
C THR A 26 5.78 0.71 4.11
N PRO A 27 6.76 1.23 4.88
CA PRO A 27 8.07 1.61 4.33
C PRO A 27 8.80 0.46 3.63
N ALA A 28 8.55 -0.77 4.06
CA ALA A 28 9.09 -1.97 3.41
C ALA A 28 8.56 -2.15 1.98
N ALA A 29 7.29 -1.82 1.72
CA ALA A 29 6.72 -1.86 0.37
C ALA A 29 7.43 -0.86 -0.56
N VAL A 30 7.67 0.37 -0.07
CA VAL A 30 8.42 1.38 -0.84
C VAL A 30 9.84 0.91 -1.14
N SER A 31 10.52 0.31 -0.15
CA SER A 31 11.85 -0.27 -0.35
C SER A 31 11.86 -1.40 -1.39
N GLN A 32 10.83 -2.26 -1.41
CA GLN A 32 10.68 -3.30 -2.41
C GLN A 32 10.48 -2.74 -3.83
N TRP A 33 9.79 -1.61 -3.98
CA TRP A 33 9.64 -0.93 -5.27
C TRP A 33 10.95 -0.30 -5.74
N VAL A 34 11.68 0.35 -4.83
CA VAL A 34 13.01 0.95 -5.12
C VAL A 34 13.98 -0.11 -5.61
N THR A 35 14.01 -1.26 -4.94
CA THR A 35 14.91 -2.38 -5.26
C THR A 35 14.47 -3.20 -6.46
N GLY A 36 13.25 -3.00 -6.96
CA GLY A 36 12.69 -3.76 -8.08
C GLY A 36 12.29 -5.19 -7.73
N VAL A 37 12.36 -5.59 -6.45
CA VAL A 37 11.91 -6.92 -5.98
C VAL A 37 10.43 -7.14 -6.28
N ARG A 38 9.63 -6.08 -6.16
CA ARG A 38 8.21 -6.10 -6.49
C ARG A 38 7.85 -4.89 -7.34
N PRO A 39 7.11 -5.07 -8.46
CA PRO A 39 6.61 -3.95 -9.23
C PRO A 39 5.55 -3.16 -8.45
N ILE A 40 5.44 -1.87 -8.75
CA ILE A 40 4.42 -0.99 -8.15
C ILE A 40 3.05 -1.40 -8.69
N PRO A 41 2.03 -1.64 -7.85
CA PRO A 41 0.67 -1.91 -8.31
C PRO A 41 0.11 -0.72 -9.10
N ALA A 42 -0.59 -0.97 -10.21
CA ALA A 42 -1.14 0.10 -11.05
C ALA A 42 -2.10 1.02 -10.28
N GLU A 43 -2.90 0.47 -9.38
CA GLU A 43 -3.80 1.22 -8.50
C GLU A 43 -3.10 2.30 -7.64
N ARG A 44 -1.79 2.14 -7.38
CA ARG A 44 -1.00 3.07 -6.55
C ARG A 44 -0.28 4.14 -7.36
N CYS A 45 -0.10 3.96 -8.67
CA CYS A 45 0.60 4.93 -9.51
C CYS A 45 -0.06 6.32 -9.47
N PRO A 46 -1.40 6.47 -9.59
CA PRO A 46 -2.05 7.78 -9.49
C PRO A 46 -1.89 8.43 -8.11
N ALA A 47 -1.79 7.62 -7.05
CA ALA A 47 -1.54 8.13 -5.70
C ALA A 47 -0.11 8.67 -5.55
N ILE A 48 0.88 8.04 -6.20
CA ILE A 48 2.26 8.51 -6.23
C ILE A 48 2.39 9.81 -7.04
N GLU A 49 1.77 9.88 -8.22
CA GLU A 49 1.76 11.11 -9.05
C GLU A 49 1.15 12.29 -8.27
N ARG A 50 0.02 12.06 -7.57
CA ARG A 50 -0.59 13.08 -6.70
C ARG A 50 0.29 13.45 -5.51
N ALA A 51 0.90 12.48 -4.84
CA ALA A 51 1.78 12.74 -3.69
C ALA A 51 3.04 13.54 -4.08
N THR A 52 3.50 13.37 -5.31
CA THR A 52 4.69 14.04 -5.86
C THR A 52 4.35 15.34 -6.61
N ALA A 53 3.09 15.80 -6.56
CA ALA A 53 2.60 16.96 -7.30
C ALA A 53 2.94 16.93 -8.81
N GLY A 54 2.96 15.74 -9.41
CA GLY A 54 3.28 15.55 -10.82
C GLY A 54 4.77 15.52 -11.17
N ALA A 55 5.67 15.48 -10.17
CA ALA A 55 7.11 15.33 -10.44
C ALA A 55 7.48 13.98 -11.06
N VAL A 56 6.64 12.95 -10.87
CA VAL A 56 6.78 11.64 -11.49
C VAL A 56 5.42 11.21 -12.03
N ARG A 57 5.37 10.81 -13.30
CA ARG A 57 4.13 10.36 -13.93
C ARG A 57 3.87 8.87 -13.78
N CYS A 58 2.61 8.46 -13.92
CA CYS A 58 2.22 7.04 -13.89
C CYS A 58 2.92 6.22 -14.98
N GLU A 59 3.10 6.81 -16.16
CA GLU A 59 3.75 6.21 -17.32
C GLU A 59 5.24 5.93 -17.07
N GLU A 60 5.91 6.78 -16.28
CA GLU A 60 7.32 6.60 -15.91
C GLU A 60 7.49 5.48 -14.88
N LEU A 61 6.55 5.37 -13.93
CA LEU A 61 6.58 4.33 -12.89
C LEU A 61 6.32 2.93 -13.45
N ARG A 62 5.41 2.82 -14.41
CA ARG A 62 4.92 1.57 -14.98
C ARG A 62 4.74 1.75 -16.49
N PRO A 63 5.82 1.62 -17.28
CA PRO A 63 5.73 1.67 -18.73
C PRO A 63 5.02 0.44 -19.31
N ASP A 64 4.91 -0.65 -18.54
CA ASP A 64 4.24 -1.90 -18.96
C ASP A 64 2.70 -1.78 -19.05
N VAL A 65 2.13 -0.66 -18.58
CA VAL A 65 0.67 -0.47 -18.52
C VAL A 65 0.26 0.61 -19.51
N ASP A 66 -0.77 0.33 -20.30
CA ASP A 66 -1.41 1.34 -21.12
C ASP A 66 -2.35 2.22 -20.28
N TRP A 67 -1.80 3.34 -19.80
CA TRP A 67 -2.55 4.35 -19.06
C TRP A 67 -3.51 5.16 -19.93
N GLY A 68 -3.31 5.19 -21.26
CA GLY A 68 -4.22 5.82 -22.20
C GLY A 68 -5.54 5.07 -22.25
N TYR A 69 -5.47 3.75 -22.35
CA TYR A 69 -6.64 2.87 -22.29
C TYR A 69 -7.39 3.01 -20.96
N LEU A 70 -6.69 2.93 -19.82
CA LEU A 70 -7.32 3.02 -18.49
C LEU A 70 -8.02 4.36 -18.22
N ARG A 71 -7.55 5.47 -18.81
CA ARG A 71 -8.20 6.78 -18.70
C ARG A 71 -9.42 6.92 -19.61
N GLY A 72 -9.45 6.22 -20.75
CA GLY A 72 -10.56 6.27 -21.72
C GLY A 72 -11.75 5.37 -21.39
N THR A 73 -11.61 4.43 -20.46
CA THR A 73 -12.68 3.46 -20.12
C THR A 73 -13.61 3.93 -18.98
N GLY A 74 -13.56 5.21 -18.59
CA GLY A 74 -14.29 5.75 -17.43
C GLY A 74 -15.73 6.22 -17.70
N ASP A 75 -16.16 6.32 -18.96
CA ASP A 75 -17.42 6.97 -19.33
C ASP A 75 -18.64 6.01 -19.49
N VAL A 76 -18.64 4.86 -18.79
CA VAL A 76 -19.77 3.91 -18.83
C VAL A 76 -20.53 3.88 -17.50
N GLU A 77 -21.23 4.96 -17.15
CA GLU A 77 -22.11 4.99 -15.96
C GLU A 77 -23.62 4.88 -16.22
N SER A 78 -24.15 4.91 -17.45
CA SER A 78 -25.61 5.03 -17.59
C SER A 78 -26.23 4.21 -18.71
N GLU A 79 -26.31 2.89 -18.56
CA GLU A 79 -27.55 2.16 -18.92
C GLU A 79 -27.62 0.78 -18.25
N THR A 80 -27.70 0.76 -16.92
CA THR A 80 -28.40 -0.33 -16.23
C THR A 80 -29.90 -0.03 -16.29
N THR A 81 -30.48 -0.03 -17.49
CA THR A 81 -31.89 -0.39 -17.63
C THR A 81 -31.93 -1.91 -17.51
N LEU A 82 -31.90 -2.42 -16.28
CA LEU A 82 -32.38 -3.77 -16.03
C LEU A 82 -33.83 -3.80 -16.54
N PRO A 83 -34.23 -4.76 -17.38
CA PRO A 83 -35.66 -4.97 -17.58
C PRO A 83 -36.24 -5.23 -16.19
N ALA A 84 -37.37 -4.59 -15.89
CA ALA A 84 -38.10 -4.74 -14.65
C ALA A 84 -38.38 -6.23 -14.37
N PHE A 85 -37.46 -6.91 -13.68
CA PHE A 85 -37.72 -8.20 -13.07
C PHE A 85 -38.55 -7.88 -11.83
N VAL A 86 -39.86 -7.80 -12.04
CA VAL A 86 -40.83 -7.61 -10.97
C VAL A 86 -40.67 -8.78 -10.01
N PRO A 87 -40.28 -8.58 -8.73
CA PRO A 87 -40.30 -9.66 -7.77
C PRO A 87 -41.76 -10.04 -7.54
N THR A 88 -42.18 -11.20 -8.07
CA THR A 88 -43.46 -11.80 -7.68
C THR A 88 -43.37 -12.15 -6.20
N PRO A 89 -44.40 -11.83 -5.39
CA PRO A 89 -44.43 -12.21 -3.99
C PRO A 89 -44.62 -13.73 -3.93
N VAL A 90 -43.51 -14.45 -3.74
CA VAL A 90 -43.55 -15.84 -3.27
C VAL A 90 -43.42 -15.77 -1.74
N ASP A 91 -44.56 -15.91 -1.08
CA ASP A 91 -44.69 -16.20 0.34
C ASP A 91 -43.78 -17.38 0.73
N VAL A 92 -42.70 -17.10 1.45
CA VAL A 92 -42.15 -18.04 2.44
C VAL A 92 -41.85 -17.25 3.70
N ALA A 93 -42.82 -17.32 4.60
CA ALA A 93 -42.67 -17.00 6.00
C ALA A 93 -41.52 -17.81 6.64
N GLU A 94 -40.91 -17.18 7.64
CA GLU A 94 -40.09 -17.80 8.69
C GLU A 94 -38.72 -18.37 8.29
N ARG A 95 -37.75 -17.45 8.22
CA ARG A 95 -36.50 -17.69 8.96
C ARG A 95 -36.09 -16.40 9.65
N THR A 96 -36.44 -16.33 10.93
CA THR A 96 -35.82 -15.47 11.93
C THR A 96 -34.31 -15.67 11.90
N TYR A 97 -33.61 -14.89 11.09
CA TYR A 97 -32.16 -14.73 11.24
C TYR A 97 -31.93 -13.66 12.31
N VAL A 98 -31.62 -14.13 13.50
CA VAL A 98 -31.12 -13.31 14.60
C VAL A 98 -29.62 -13.10 14.37
N GLU A 99 -29.19 -11.84 14.46
CA GLU A 99 -27.83 -11.35 14.19
C GLU A 99 -26.71 -12.07 14.98
N PRO A 100 -25.51 -12.26 14.38
CA PRO A 100 -24.28 -12.25 15.13
C PRO A 100 -23.70 -10.83 15.13
N VAL A 101 -23.96 -10.11 16.21
CA VAL A 101 -23.31 -8.84 16.56
C VAL A 101 -21.80 -9.08 16.65
N HIS A 102 -21.05 -8.79 15.59
CA HIS A 102 -19.59 -8.71 15.68
C HIS A 102 -19.23 -7.32 16.19
N ASP A 103 -19.18 -7.19 17.53
CA ASP A 103 -18.41 -6.14 18.19
C ASP A 103 -16.93 -6.40 17.92
N ASP A 104 -16.42 -5.87 16.81
CA ASP A 104 -14.98 -5.84 16.52
C ASP A 104 -14.36 -4.53 17.02
N ARG A 105 -14.60 -4.21 18.30
CA ARG A 105 -13.87 -3.17 19.03
C ARG A 105 -12.56 -3.65 19.66
N ARG A 106 -12.01 -4.82 19.28
CA ARG A 106 -10.75 -5.33 19.84
C ARG A 106 -9.85 -6.00 18.81
N ALA A 107 -8.92 -5.23 18.21
CA ALA A 107 -7.50 -5.60 18.06
C ALA A 107 -6.73 -4.64 17.12
N VAL A 108 -6.48 -3.40 17.54
CA VAL A 108 -5.42 -2.57 16.91
C VAL A 108 -4.14 -2.54 17.77
N GLU A 109 -4.16 -3.09 18.98
CA GLU A 109 -2.99 -3.15 19.85
C GLU A 109 -2.38 -4.55 19.81
N ARG A 110 -1.33 -4.72 18.98
CA ARG A 110 -0.18 -5.64 19.20
C ARG A 110 0.71 -5.66 17.95
N ARG A 111 1.44 -4.58 17.68
CA ARG A 111 2.64 -4.64 16.80
C ARG A 111 3.74 -3.61 17.10
N ASP A 112 3.80 -3.08 18.33
CA ASP A 112 4.87 -2.16 18.76
C ASP A 112 5.95 -2.80 19.65
N GLY A 113 5.79 -4.06 20.07
CA GLY A 113 6.78 -4.73 20.93
C GLY A 113 8.07 -5.15 20.21
N ASP A 114 8.00 -5.50 18.92
CA ASP A 114 9.06 -6.26 18.24
C ASP A 114 10.22 -5.39 17.72
N ARG A 115 9.99 -4.07 17.55
CA ARG A 115 11.04 -3.15 17.09
C ARG A 115 12.08 -2.80 18.15
N ARG A 116 11.71 -2.80 19.44
CA ARG A 116 12.65 -2.51 20.55
C ARG A 116 13.63 -3.64 20.78
N VAL A 117 13.18 -4.89 20.68
CA VAL A 117 14.02 -6.08 20.88
C VAL A 117 15.16 -6.13 19.83
N ARG A 118 14.83 -5.80 18.56
CA ARG A 118 15.80 -5.84 17.45
C ARG A 118 16.87 -4.73 17.54
N SER A 119 16.56 -3.57 18.14
CA SER A 119 17.51 -2.47 18.29
C SER A 119 18.46 -2.65 19.49
N GLU A 120 17.98 -3.26 20.57
CA GLU A 120 18.83 -3.64 21.71
C GLU A 120 19.81 -4.76 21.36
N GLN A 121 19.37 -5.77 20.60
CA GLN A 121 20.25 -6.86 20.16
C GLN A 121 21.41 -6.33 19.32
N ARG A 122 21.14 -5.43 18.35
CA ARG A 122 22.20 -4.78 17.55
C ARG A 122 23.20 -3.98 18.37
N ARG A 123 22.77 -3.33 19.46
CA ARG A 123 23.67 -2.60 20.37
C ARG A 123 24.54 -3.56 21.19
N LYS A 124 23.98 -4.67 21.67
CA LYS A 124 24.74 -5.71 22.38
C LYS A 124 25.76 -6.39 21.46
N ASP A 125 25.38 -6.71 20.24
CA ASP A 125 26.26 -7.37 19.27
C ASP A 125 27.45 -6.47 18.87
N ARG A 126 27.23 -5.17 18.64
CA ARG A 126 28.33 -4.20 18.41
C ARG A 126 29.30 -4.13 19.59
N ARG A 127 28.78 -4.10 20.82
CA ARG A 127 29.61 -4.06 22.04
C ARG A 127 30.40 -5.36 22.25
N ALA A 128 29.92 -6.49 21.73
CA ALA A 128 30.62 -7.77 21.77
C ALA A 128 31.76 -7.85 20.74
N VAL A 129 31.61 -7.22 19.57
CA VAL A 129 32.66 -7.11 18.55
C VAL A 129 33.80 -6.21 19.05
N ASP A 130 33.51 -5.03 19.60
CA ASP A 130 34.54 -4.13 20.15
C ASP A 130 35.38 -4.77 21.27
N ARG A 131 34.79 -5.66 22.10
CA ARG A 131 35.54 -6.40 23.13
C ARG A 131 36.43 -7.50 22.55
N ARG A 132 36.14 -8.02 21.35
CA ARG A 132 36.97 -9.00 20.65
C ARG A 132 38.14 -8.34 19.94
N ASP A 133 37.94 -7.13 19.43
CA ASP A 133 38.95 -6.35 18.71
C ASP A 133 39.84 -5.50 19.64
N GLY A 134 39.44 -5.34 20.91
CA GLY A 134 40.27 -4.83 22.01
C GLY A 134 41.33 -5.85 22.44
N ARG A 135 42.25 -6.17 21.53
CA ARG A 135 43.44 -6.97 21.78
C ARG A 135 44.59 -6.04 22.20
N ALA A 136 44.95 -6.18 23.49
CA ALA A 136 46.21 -5.80 24.15
C ALA A 136 46.62 -4.32 24.15
#